data_AF-A0AAJ2THT5-F1
#
_entry.id   AF-A0AAJ2THT5-F1
#
_cell.length_a   1.000
_cell.length_b   1.000
_cell.length_c   1.000
_cell.angle_alpha   90.00
_cell.angle_beta   90.00
_cell.angle_gamma   90.00
#
_symmetry.space_group_name_H-M   'P 1'
#
loop_
_entity.id
_entity.type
_entity.pdbx_description
1 polymer ?
#
loop_
_entity_poly.entity_id
_entity_poly.type
_entity_poly.pdbx_seq_one_letter_code
_entity_poly.pdbx_strand_id
1 'polypeptide(L)'
;MISVEEKLRVFTQYILSKERKWGKDIIYEAKEKRDALLEDSWEKIRKEKRSVEERSYHTIFRDKNKIIAEGKNKAKALELEEKKRILLDFNQIIREKARAYLTEEVYECYLRDCIAQIPQVFESKKELVVFVNERDYEQIKNLIDEQLDGYAVNYHKNCQECIGGFIVEDEEVSLHCDFTVESLIKSNYKLIGMTLNGFMEKQVI
;
A
#
# COMPACT_ATOMS: atom_id res chain seq x y z
N MET A 1 -19.02 48.09 -100.93
CA MET A 1 -17.88 48.68 -100.23
C MET A 1 -18.32 48.90 -98.78
N ILE A 2 -17.68 48.26 -97.81
CA ILE A 2 -18.07 48.36 -96.39
C ILE A 2 -17.62 49.73 -95.87
N SER A 3 -18.53 50.51 -95.27
CA SER A 3 -18.24 51.83 -94.67
C SER A 3 -17.23 51.71 -93.52
N VAL A 4 -16.42 52.75 -93.30
CA VAL A 4 -15.46 52.83 -92.19
C VAL A 4 -16.15 52.66 -90.84
N GLU A 5 -17.37 53.18 -90.69
CA GLU A 5 -18.19 53.04 -89.48
C GLU A 5 -18.58 51.59 -89.18
N GLU A 6 -18.90 50.83 -90.22
CA GLU A 6 -19.28 49.42 -90.12
C GLU A 6 -18.09 48.56 -89.65
N LYS A 7 -16.87 48.89 -90.12
CA LYS A 7 -15.62 48.24 -89.66
C LYS A 7 -15.30 48.56 -88.20
N LEU A 8 -15.46 49.82 -87.79
CA LEU A 8 -15.28 50.23 -86.40
C LEU A 8 -16.26 49.51 -85.48
N ARG A 9 -17.53 49.39 -85.89
CA ARG A 9 -18.56 48.65 -85.14
C ARG A 9 -18.20 47.18 -84.91
N VAL A 10 -17.77 46.48 -85.96
CA VAL A 10 -17.37 45.07 -85.88
C VAL A 10 -16.13 44.91 -84.98
N PHE A 11 -15.15 45.80 -85.10
CA PHE A 11 -13.95 45.77 -84.28
C PHE A 11 -14.25 46.03 -82.79
N THR A 12 -15.11 47.01 -82.49
CA THR A 12 -15.57 47.28 -81.11
C THR A 12 -16.33 46.09 -80.54
N GLN A 13 -17.23 45.46 -81.30
CA GLN A 13 -17.94 44.25 -80.85
C GLN A 13 -16.97 43.09 -80.60
N TYR A 14 -15.97 42.92 -81.46
CA TYR A 14 -14.94 41.90 -81.29
C TYR A 14 -14.14 42.12 -80.00
N ILE A 15 -13.64 43.34 -79.75
CA ILE A 15 -12.94 43.68 -78.51
C ILE A 15 -13.82 43.43 -77.29
N LEU A 16 -15.07 43.93 -77.30
CA LEU A 16 -16.00 43.72 -76.19
C LEU A 16 -16.28 42.23 -75.94
N SER A 17 -16.39 41.42 -76.99
CA SER A 17 -16.59 39.98 -76.86
C SER A 17 -15.36 39.28 -76.28
N LYS A 18 -14.16 39.70 -76.65
CA LYS A 18 -12.89 39.18 -76.16
C LYS A 18 -12.68 39.54 -74.69
N GLU A 19 -12.89 40.80 -74.32
CA GLU A 19 -12.84 41.27 -72.93
C GLU A 19 -13.86 40.56 -72.03
N ARG A 20 -15.09 40.36 -72.53
CA ARG A 20 -16.11 39.59 -71.80
C ARG A 20 -15.70 38.13 -71.59
N LYS A 21 -15.06 37.51 -72.59
CA LYS A 21 -14.56 36.13 -72.47
C LYS A 21 -13.45 36.05 -71.44
N TRP A 22 -12.44 36.93 -71.51
CA TRP A 22 -11.36 37.01 -70.54
C TRP A 22 -11.86 37.28 -69.11
N GLY A 23 -12.80 38.22 -68.94
CA GLY A 23 -13.40 38.46 -67.63
C GLY A 23 -14.14 37.25 -67.06
N LYS A 24 -14.84 36.47 -67.92
CA LYS A 24 -15.47 35.21 -67.52
C LYS A 24 -14.45 34.15 -67.12
N ASP A 25 -13.37 34.01 -67.88
CA ASP A 25 -12.31 33.04 -67.61
C ASP A 25 -11.63 33.34 -66.27
N ILE A 26 -11.31 34.62 -65.99
CA ILE A 26 -10.75 35.07 -64.70
C ILE A 26 -11.70 34.75 -63.53
N ILE A 27 -13.00 35.02 -63.70
CA ILE A 27 -14.01 34.74 -62.67
C ILE A 27 -14.11 33.23 -62.42
N TYR A 28 -14.04 32.43 -63.48
CA TYR A 28 -14.12 30.97 -63.38
C TYR A 28 -12.90 30.40 -62.65
N GLU A 29 -11.68 30.81 -63.03
CA GLU A 29 -10.45 30.42 -62.33
C GLU A 29 -10.46 30.85 -60.85
N ALA A 30 -10.95 32.05 -60.55
CA ALA A 30 -11.06 32.53 -59.17
C ALA A 30 -12.05 31.69 -58.35
N LYS A 31 -13.16 31.23 -58.95
CA LYS A 31 -14.11 30.32 -58.32
C LYS A 31 -13.50 28.95 -58.07
N GLU A 32 -12.84 28.36 -59.06
CA GLU A 32 -12.18 27.05 -58.88
C GLU A 32 -11.10 27.11 -57.79
N LYS A 33 -10.28 28.16 -57.76
CA LYS A 33 -9.30 28.37 -56.67
C LYS A 33 -9.96 28.51 -55.31
N ARG A 34 -11.06 29.27 -55.22
CA ARG A 34 -11.81 29.42 -53.98
C ARG A 34 -12.36 28.09 -53.49
N ASP A 35 -12.96 27.31 -54.39
CA ASP A 35 -13.59 26.04 -54.03
C ASP A 35 -12.53 24.99 -53.63
N ALA A 36 -11.37 24.97 -54.30
CA ALA A 36 -10.23 24.15 -53.90
C ALA A 36 -9.66 24.54 -52.52
N LEU A 37 -9.57 25.85 -52.22
CA LEU A 37 -9.12 26.34 -50.91
C LEU A 37 -10.12 25.98 -49.79
N LEU A 38 -11.42 26.03 -50.08
CA LEU A 38 -12.45 25.61 -49.14
C LEU A 38 -12.34 24.12 -48.83
N GLU A 39 -12.15 23.28 -49.85
CA GLU A 39 -12.00 21.83 -49.65
C GLU A 39 -10.76 21.49 -48.82
N ASP A 40 -9.61 22.08 -49.13
CA ASP A 40 -8.37 21.89 -48.34
C ASP A 40 -8.52 22.35 -46.89
N SER A 41 -9.20 23.48 -46.66
CA SER A 41 -9.51 23.98 -45.33
C SER A 41 -10.43 23.01 -44.56
N TRP A 42 -11.48 22.49 -45.21
CA TRP A 42 -12.38 21.50 -44.62
C TRP A 42 -11.65 20.21 -44.26
N GLU A 43 -10.75 19.74 -45.11
CA GLU A 43 -9.97 18.54 -44.84
C GLU A 43 -9.02 18.73 -43.65
N LYS A 44 -8.36 19.90 -43.55
CA LYS A 44 -7.52 20.26 -42.40
C LYS A 44 -8.32 20.30 -41.11
N ILE A 45 -9.46 20.99 -41.09
CA ILE A 45 -10.35 21.06 -39.92
C ILE A 45 -10.80 19.65 -39.51
N ARG A 46 -11.13 18.78 -40.47
CA ARG A 46 -11.56 17.41 -40.19
C ARG A 46 -10.44 16.58 -39.57
N LYS A 47 -9.21 16.70 -40.07
CA LYS A 47 -8.03 16.03 -39.50
C LYS A 47 -7.72 16.52 -38.09
N GLU A 48 -7.74 17.84 -37.88
CA GLU A 48 -7.53 18.42 -36.56
C GLU A 48 -8.60 17.97 -35.56
N LYS A 49 -9.88 18.01 -35.95
CA LYS A 49 -10.99 17.53 -35.12
C LYS A 49 -10.78 16.08 -34.67
N ARG A 50 -10.47 15.17 -35.61
CA ARG A 50 -10.18 13.77 -35.29
C ARG A 50 -9.00 13.64 -34.33
N SER A 51 -7.92 14.41 -34.56
CA SER A 51 -6.74 14.40 -33.67
C SER A 51 -7.05 14.87 -32.25
N VAL A 52 -7.98 15.81 -32.10
CA VAL A 52 -8.41 16.32 -30.80
C VAL A 52 -9.29 15.28 -30.11
N GLU A 53 -10.24 14.69 -30.83
CA GLU A 53 -11.10 13.63 -30.31
C GLU A 53 -10.30 12.42 -29.81
N GLU A 54 -9.32 11.95 -30.59
CA GLU A 54 -8.44 10.84 -30.20
C GLU A 54 -7.62 11.17 -28.96
N ARG A 55 -7.01 12.37 -28.90
CA ARG A 55 -6.27 12.82 -27.72
C ARG A 55 -7.17 12.90 -26.49
N SER A 56 -8.35 13.49 -26.61
CA SER A 56 -9.34 13.58 -25.53
C SER A 56 -9.77 12.20 -25.06
N TYR A 57 -10.01 11.25 -25.96
CA TYR A 57 -10.36 9.87 -25.61
C TYR A 57 -9.25 9.21 -24.78
N HIS A 58 -7.99 9.33 -25.21
CA HIS A 58 -6.85 8.79 -24.47
C HIS A 58 -6.69 9.43 -23.08
N THR A 59 -6.89 10.75 -22.98
CA THR A 59 -6.85 11.45 -21.69
C THR A 59 -7.96 10.97 -20.76
N ILE A 60 -9.21 10.91 -21.23
CA ILE A 60 -10.36 10.43 -20.45
C ILE A 60 -10.12 8.99 -19.98
N PHE A 61 -9.61 8.12 -20.85
CA PHE A 61 -9.35 6.74 -20.50
C PHE A 61 -8.24 6.61 -19.45
N ARG A 62 -7.17 7.38 -19.58
CA ARG A 62 -6.09 7.44 -18.59
C ARG A 62 -6.60 7.94 -17.24
N ASP A 63 -7.38 9.01 -17.23
CA ASP A 63 -7.88 9.63 -16.01
C ASP A 63 -8.91 8.70 -15.32
N LYS A 64 -9.76 8.02 -16.09
CA LYS A 64 -10.63 6.95 -15.58
C LYS A 64 -9.83 5.85 -14.88
N ASN A 65 -8.77 5.35 -15.52
CA ASN A 65 -7.93 4.31 -14.93
C ASN A 65 -7.21 4.79 -13.68
N LYS A 66 -6.77 6.05 -13.66
CA LYS A 66 -6.17 6.67 -12.48
C LYS A 66 -7.16 6.72 -11.32
N ILE A 67 -8.39 7.18 -11.54
CA ILE A 67 -9.44 7.22 -10.52
C ILE A 67 -9.76 5.81 -9.99
N ILE A 68 -9.86 4.81 -10.87
CA ILE A 68 -10.11 3.42 -10.46
C ILE A 68 -8.95 2.89 -9.61
N ALA A 69 -7.70 3.17 -10.01
CA ALA A 69 -6.53 2.73 -9.26
C ALA A 69 -6.45 3.40 -7.87
N GLU A 70 -6.70 4.71 -7.81
CA GLU A 70 -6.77 5.46 -6.56
C GLU A 70 -7.88 4.92 -5.64
N GLY A 71 -9.06 4.63 -6.19
CA GLY A 71 -10.16 4.01 -5.46
C GLY A 71 -9.81 2.63 -4.90
N LYS A 72 -9.20 1.76 -5.71
CA LYS A 72 -8.73 0.42 -5.27
C LYS A 72 -7.68 0.52 -4.18
N ASN A 73 -6.72 1.43 -4.33
CA ASN A 73 -5.68 1.63 -3.32
C ASN A 73 -6.25 2.15 -2.00
N LYS A 74 -7.20 3.10 -2.06
CA LYS A 74 -7.87 3.62 -0.87
C LYS A 74 -8.69 2.56 -0.17
N ALA A 75 -9.45 1.74 -0.91
CA ALA A 75 -10.21 0.63 -0.35
C ALA A 75 -9.29 -0.40 0.34
N LYS A 76 -8.19 -0.77 -0.31
CA LYS A 76 -7.20 -1.69 0.26
C LYS A 76 -6.51 -1.12 1.50
N ALA A 77 -6.21 0.18 1.51
CA ALA A 77 -5.63 0.84 2.67
C ALA A 77 -6.59 0.81 3.88
N LEU A 78 -7.87 1.11 3.66
CA LEU A 78 -8.90 1.03 4.71
C LEU A 78 -9.06 -0.40 5.24
N GLU A 79 -9.08 -1.40 4.35
CA GLU A 79 -9.15 -2.81 4.75
C GLU A 79 -7.95 -3.21 5.64
N LEU A 80 -6.74 -2.80 5.26
CA LEU A 80 -5.53 -3.08 6.04
C LEU A 80 -5.53 -2.36 7.39
N GLU A 81 -6.06 -1.15 7.44
CA GLU A 81 -6.18 -0.38 8.68
C GLU A 81 -7.16 -1.03 9.66
N GLU A 82 -8.33 -1.49 9.19
CA GLU A 82 -9.28 -2.22 10.04
C GLU A 82 -8.72 -3.58 10.48
N LYS A 83 -8.06 -4.33 9.60
CA LYS A 83 -7.36 -5.58 9.99
C LYS A 83 -6.31 -5.32 11.08
N LYS A 84 -5.56 -4.21 10.97
CA LYS A 84 -4.58 -3.83 11.98
C LYS A 84 -5.25 -3.48 13.32
N ARG A 85 -6.38 -2.76 13.29
CA ARG A 85 -7.16 -2.46 14.49
C ARG A 85 -7.64 -3.74 15.18
N ILE A 86 -8.26 -4.65 14.43
CA ILE A 86 -8.73 -5.94 14.95
C ILE A 86 -7.59 -6.73 15.59
N LEU A 87 -6.40 -6.75 14.96
CA LEU A 87 -5.23 -7.39 15.54
C LEU A 87 -4.81 -6.75 16.86
N LEU A 88 -4.80 -5.42 16.95
CA LEU A 88 -4.45 -4.72 18.19
C LEU A 88 -5.43 -5.05 19.32
N ASP A 89 -6.74 -4.99 19.02
CA ASP A 89 -7.79 -5.32 19.98
C ASP A 89 -7.70 -6.78 20.43
N PHE A 90 -7.44 -7.69 19.49
CA PHE A 90 -7.28 -9.11 19.79
C PHE A 90 -6.06 -9.37 20.69
N ASN A 91 -4.94 -8.69 20.44
CA ASN A 91 -3.76 -8.78 21.30
C ASN A 91 -4.02 -8.25 22.71
N GLN A 92 -4.80 -7.18 22.83
CA GLN A 92 -5.21 -6.69 24.14
C GLN A 92 -6.06 -7.74 24.88
N ILE A 93 -7.03 -8.37 24.20
CA ILE A 93 -7.84 -9.44 24.78
C ILE A 93 -6.96 -10.63 25.21
N ILE A 94 -5.96 -11.02 24.41
CA ILE A 94 -5.01 -12.07 24.79
C ILE A 94 -4.27 -11.69 26.07
N ARG A 95 -3.75 -10.46 26.17
CA ARG A 95 -3.06 -9.99 27.39
C ARG A 95 -3.97 -9.98 28.61
N GLU A 96 -5.23 -9.57 28.45
CA GLU A 96 -6.23 -9.60 29.52
C GLU A 96 -6.53 -11.03 29.98
N LYS A 97 -6.70 -11.97 29.04
CA LYS A 97 -6.88 -13.39 29.38
C LYS A 97 -5.63 -14.01 30.00
N ALA A 98 -4.44 -13.67 29.48
CA ALA A 98 -3.17 -14.15 30.02
C ALA A 98 -2.98 -13.75 31.49
N ARG A 99 -3.45 -12.56 31.89
CA ARG A 99 -3.46 -12.14 33.30
C ARG A 99 -4.31 -13.03 34.20
N ALA A 100 -5.43 -13.56 33.70
CA ALA A 100 -6.26 -14.49 34.46
C ALA A 100 -5.58 -15.86 34.62
N TYR A 101 -4.76 -16.28 33.65
CA TYR A 101 -4.01 -17.54 33.72
C TYR A 101 -2.89 -17.54 34.78
N LEU A 102 -2.40 -16.36 35.20
CA LEU A 102 -1.32 -16.26 36.19
C LEU A 102 -1.69 -16.80 37.59
N THR A 103 -2.98 -17.04 37.85
CA THR A 103 -3.46 -17.56 39.14
C THR A 103 -3.77 -19.06 39.11
N GLU A 104 -3.58 -19.73 37.97
CA GLU A 104 -3.91 -21.14 37.79
C GLU A 104 -2.67 -22.04 37.99
N GLU A 105 -2.88 -23.30 38.40
CA GLU A 105 -1.81 -24.31 38.53
C GLU A 105 -1.00 -24.48 37.24
N VAL A 106 -1.63 -24.21 36.09
CA VAL A 106 -1.01 -24.24 34.76
C VAL A 106 0.17 -23.26 34.66
N TYR A 107 0.10 -22.10 35.33
CA TYR A 107 1.18 -21.13 35.33
C TYR A 107 2.41 -21.64 36.08
N GLU A 108 2.22 -22.39 37.17
CA GLU A 108 3.33 -23.03 37.88
C GLU A 108 4.04 -24.06 37.01
N CYS A 109 3.29 -24.89 36.27
CA CYS A 109 3.86 -25.83 35.31
C CYS A 109 4.67 -25.12 34.23
N TYR A 110 4.14 -24.02 33.69
CA TYR A 110 4.87 -23.18 32.72
C TYR A 110 6.19 -22.66 33.30
N LEU A 111 6.18 -22.13 34.53
CA LEU A 111 7.40 -21.64 35.18
C LEU A 111 8.43 -22.75 35.38
N ARG A 112 8.01 -23.95 35.80
CA ARG A 112 8.91 -25.12 35.92
C ARG A 112 9.54 -25.48 34.57
N ASP A 113 8.75 -25.48 33.50
CA ASP A 113 9.25 -25.81 32.16
C ASP A 113 10.24 -24.74 31.65
N CYS A 114 10.03 -23.48 31.99
CA CYS A 114 10.97 -22.40 31.68
C CYS A 114 12.27 -22.53 32.48
N ILE A 115 12.20 -22.81 33.78
CA ILE A 115 13.38 -22.96 34.64
C ILE A 115 14.23 -24.15 34.20
N ALA A 116 13.60 -25.26 33.81
CA ALA A 116 14.28 -26.44 33.29
C ALA A 116 15.09 -26.18 32.00
N GLN A 117 14.81 -25.10 31.27
CA GLN A 117 15.57 -24.71 30.07
C GLN A 117 16.85 -23.93 30.41
N ILE A 118 16.94 -23.33 31.59
CA ILE A 118 18.08 -22.48 31.99
C ILE A 118 19.43 -23.21 31.86
N PRO A 119 19.61 -24.45 32.34
CA PRO A 119 20.89 -25.15 32.23
C PRO A 119 21.32 -25.39 30.77
N GLN A 120 20.35 -25.55 29.86
CA GLN A 120 20.63 -25.79 28.45
C GLN A 120 21.10 -24.51 27.74
N VAL A 121 20.66 -23.34 28.20
CA VAL A 121 21.00 -22.05 27.58
C VAL A 121 22.26 -21.43 28.18
N PHE A 122 22.44 -21.56 29.50
CA PHE A 122 23.55 -20.93 30.21
C PHE A 122 24.76 -21.86 30.40
N GLU A 123 24.61 -23.17 30.16
CA GLU A 123 25.65 -24.20 30.19
C GLU A 123 26.62 -24.07 31.38
N SER A 124 27.79 -23.45 31.16
CA SER A 124 28.89 -23.31 32.12
C SER A 124 28.77 -22.09 33.04
N LYS A 125 27.86 -21.16 32.74
CA LYS A 125 27.64 -19.94 33.53
C LYS A 125 26.69 -20.22 34.68
N LYS A 126 27.26 -20.20 35.90
CA LYS A 126 26.54 -20.55 37.12
C LYS A 126 26.08 -19.35 37.94
N GLU A 127 26.58 -18.16 37.63
CA GLU A 127 26.21 -16.90 38.27
C GLU A 127 25.12 -16.23 37.45
N LEU A 128 23.89 -16.24 37.99
CA LEU A 128 22.69 -15.78 37.30
C LEU A 128 22.04 -14.63 38.06
N VAL A 129 21.50 -13.68 37.31
CA VAL A 129 20.67 -12.58 37.78
C VAL A 129 19.26 -12.80 37.26
N VAL A 130 18.30 -12.96 38.17
CA VAL A 130 16.91 -13.27 37.84
C VAL A 130 16.03 -12.08 38.18
N PHE A 131 15.39 -11.49 37.16
CA PHE A 131 14.44 -10.41 37.31
C PHE A 131 13.02 -10.96 37.35
N VAL A 132 12.31 -10.66 38.43
CA VAL A 132 10.97 -11.16 38.69
C VAL A 132 10.06 -10.05 39.19
N ASN A 133 8.76 -10.25 39.00
CA ASN A 133 7.76 -9.48 39.70
C ASN A 133 7.74 -9.84 41.19
N GLU A 134 7.46 -8.87 42.06
CA GLU A 134 7.30 -9.12 43.50
C GLU A 134 6.24 -10.19 43.81
N ARG A 135 5.18 -10.24 43.01
CA ARG A 135 4.06 -11.20 43.15
C ARG A 135 4.50 -12.66 42.94
N ASP A 136 5.45 -12.88 42.04
CA ASP A 136 5.86 -14.22 41.60
C ASP A 136 7.17 -14.67 42.27
N TYR A 137 7.81 -13.77 43.05
CA TYR A 137 9.13 -13.96 43.63
C TYR A 137 9.24 -15.24 44.46
N GLU A 138 8.33 -15.46 45.41
CA GLU A 138 8.40 -16.63 46.32
C GLU A 138 8.24 -17.95 45.55
N GLN A 139 7.31 -17.98 44.59
CA GLN A 139 7.08 -19.16 43.77
C GLN A 139 8.29 -19.47 42.90
N ILE A 140 8.83 -18.47 42.19
CA ILE A 140 9.97 -18.66 41.29
C ILE A 140 11.23 -19.03 42.07
N LYS A 141 11.45 -18.40 43.22
CA LYS A 141 12.57 -18.74 44.10
C LYS A 141 12.53 -20.20 44.53
N ASN A 142 11.37 -20.68 45.01
CA ASN A 142 11.22 -22.07 45.42
C ASN A 142 11.48 -23.03 44.24
N LEU A 143 10.97 -22.72 43.05
CA LEU A 143 11.18 -23.55 41.86
C LEU A 143 12.65 -23.58 41.39
N ILE A 144 13.34 -22.45 41.45
CA ILE A 144 14.77 -22.35 41.11
C ILE A 144 15.60 -23.11 42.13
N ASP A 145 15.34 -22.92 43.43
CA ASP A 145 16.06 -23.63 44.49
C ASP A 145 15.84 -25.16 44.40
N GLU A 146 14.68 -25.60 43.89
CA GLU A 146 14.38 -27.02 43.61
C GLU A 146 15.10 -27.58 42.37
N GLN A 147 15.21 -26.80 41.28
CA GLN A 147 15.62 -27.31 39.96
C GLN A 147 17.06 -26.95 39.55
N LEU A 148 17.63 -25.88 40.11
CA LEU A 148 18.93 -25.34 39.73
C LEU A 148 19.97 -25.54 40.84
N ASP A 149 20.27 -26.81 41.15
CA ASP A 149 21.33 -27.14 42.09
C ASP A 149 22.71 -26.72 41.56
N GLY A 150 23.46 -25.97 42.38
CA GLY A 150 24.80 -25.49 42.06
C GLY A 150 24.89 -24.21 41.23
N TYR A 151 23.79 -23.48 41.03
CA TYR A 151 23.78 -22.12 40.48
C TYR A 151 23.75 -21.08 41.60
N ALA A 152 24.52 -20.00 41.47
CA ALA A 152 24.47 -18.83 42.34
C ALA A 152 23.50 -17.81 41.73
N VAL A 153 22.34 -17.61 42.36
CA VAL A 153 21.25 -16.82 41.80
C VAL A 153 20.99 -15.56 42.63
N ASN A 154 21.10 -14.40 41.98
CA ASN A 154 20.75 -13.10 42.54
C ASN A 154 19.39 -12.65 42.01
N TYR A 155 18.47 -12.31 42.91
CA TYR A 155 17.11 -11.95 42.53
C TYR A 155 16.88 -10.44 42.58
N HIS A 156 16.37 -9.89 41.48
CA HIS A 156 15.95 -8.49 41.37
C HIS A 156 14.43 -8.41 41.23
N LYS A 157 13.76 -7.78 42.21
CA LYS A 157 12.30 -7.65 42.25
C LYS A 157 11.75 -6.49 41.40
N ASN A 158 12.38 -6.20 40.26
CA ASN A 158 12.09 -5.02 39.43
C ASN A 158 11.86 -5.38 37.95
N CYS A 159 10.93 -6.31 37.67
CA CYS A 159 10.46 -6.54 36.28
C CYS A 159 9.38 -5.51 35.92
N GLN A 160 9.77 -4.31 35.47
CA GLN A 160 8.79 -3.32 35.02
C GLN A 160 8.09 -3.79 33.75
N GLU A 161 6.75 -3.68 33.72
CA GLU A 161 5.86 -4.03 32.59
C GLU A 161 5.68 -5.53 32.27
N CYS A 162 6.21 -6.42 33.11
CA CYS A 162 6.03 -7.86 32.92
C CYS A 162 4.64 -8.30 33.43
N ILE A 163 3.81 -8.90 32.57
CA ILE A 163 2.50 -9.47 32.97
C ILE A 163 2.72 -10.61 33.98
N GLY A 164 3.70 -11.47 33.69
CA GLY A 164 4.19 -12.57 34.51
C GLY A 164 5.43 -13.21 33.85
N GLY A 165 6.04 -14.16 34.53
CA GLY A 165 7.28 -14.84 34.17
C GLY A 165 8.50 -14.15 34.76
N PHE A 166 9.66 -14.43 34.19
CA PHE A 166 10.94 -13.92 34.67
C PHE A 166 11.93 -13.74 33.52
N ILE A 167 12.97 -12.98 33.80
CA ILE A 167 14.10 -12.77 32.90
C ILE A 167 15.34 -13.28 33.61
N VAL A 168 16.20 -13.99 32.89
CA VAL A 168 17.49 -14.48 33.40
C VAL A 168 18.61 -13.82 32.60
N GLU A 169 19.57 -13.28 33.31
CA GLU A 169 20.83 -12.77 32.77
C GLU A 169 21.99 -13.47 33.46
N ASP A 170 23.14 -13.56 32.79
CA ASP A 170 24.38 -13.87 33.48
C ASP A 170 24.95 -12.60 34.15
N GLU A 171 25.84 -12.77 35.13
CA GLU A 171 26.45 -11.62 35.83
C GLU A 171 27.24 -10.69 34.87
N GLU A 172 27.79 -11.25 33.78
CA GLU A 172 28.50 -10.50 32.74
C GLU A 172 27.58 -9.85 31.68
N VAL A 173 26.25 -10.04 31.78
CA VAL A 173 25.20 -9.54 30.86
C VAL A 173 25.47 -9.88 29.38
N SER A 174 26.12 -11.01 29.12
CA SER A 174 26.38 -11.51 27.76
C SER A 174 25.32 -12.50 27.28
N LEU A 175 24.56 -13.12 28.19
CA LEU A 175 23.39 -13.93 27.86
C LEU A 175 22.17 -13.39 28.58
N HIS A 176 21.10 -13.14 27.82
CA HIS A 176 19.83 -12.65 28.31
C HIS A 176 18.71 -13.53 27.76
N CYS A 177 17.87 -14.06 28.65
CA CYS A 177 16.74 -14.90 28.30
C CYS A 177 15.46 -14.37 28.94
N ASP A 178 14.52 -13.98 28.09
CA ASP A 178 13.22 -13.47 28.48
C ASP A 178 12.16 -14.59 28.42
N PHE A 179 11.81 -15.12 29.60
CA PHE A 179 10.76 -16.13 29.78
C PHE A 179 9.41 -15.51 30.20
N THR A 180 9.24 -14.20 30.01
CA THR A 180 7.99 -13.53 30.33
C THR A 180 6.85 -14.03 29.45
N VAL A 181 5.64 -13.99 30.00
CA VAL A 181 4.41 -14.28 29.22
C VAL A 181 4.25 -13.29 28.07
N GLU A 182 4.77 -12.07 28.22
CA GLU A 182 4.78 -11.07 27.16
C GLU A 182 5.70 -11.47 26.00
N SER A 183 6.89 -12.02 26.28
CA SER A 183 7.79 -12.60 25.28
C SER A 183 7.14 -13.78 24.54
N LEU A 184 6.41 -14.63 25.25
CA LEU A 184 5.65 -15.73 24.65
C LEU A 184 4.55 -15.24 23.68
N ILE A 185 3.80 -14.20 24.07
CA ILE A 185 2.78 -13.58 23.22
C ILE A 185 3.44 -12.96 21.98
N LYS A 186 4.54 -12.22 22.16
CA LYS A 186 5.29 -11.58 21.06
C LYS A 186 5.87 -12.60 20.08
N SER A 187 6.45 -13.68 20.58
CA SER A 187 7.03 -14.74 19.74
C SER A 187 5.97 -15.45 18.91
N ASN A 188 4.76 -15.59 19.45
CA ASN A 188 3.62 -16.17 18.75
C ASN A 188 2.79 -15.15 17.95
N TYR A 189 3.14 -13.85 17.99
CA TYR A 189 2.37 -12.78 17.34
C TYR A 189 2.16 -13.04 15.84
N LYS A 190 3.19 -13.56 15.16
CA LYS A 190 3.12 -13.90 13.74
C LYS A 190 2.12 -15.03 13.49
N LEU A 191 2.13 -16.08 14.32
CA LEU A 191 1.22 -17.20 14.22
C LEU A 191 -0.23 -16.78 14.50
N ILE A 192 -0.42 -15.96 15.53
CA ILE A 192 -1.71 -15.34 15.88
C ILE A 192 -2.22 -14.52 14.69
N GLY A 193 -1.38 -13.68 14.11
CA GLY A 193 -1.72 -12.85 12.95
C GLY A 193 -2.11 -13.67 11.72
N MET A 194 -1.35 -14.73 11.41
CA MET A 194 -1.67 -15.63 10.30
C MET A 194 -3.00 -16.35 10.51
N THR A 195 -3.24 -16.84 11.72
CA THR A 195 -4.47 -17.56 12.07
C THR A 195 -5.68 -16.62 12.00
N LEU A 196 -5.58 -15.43 12.60
CA LEU A 196 -6.64 -14.42 12.58
C LEU A 196 -6.95 -13.99 11.14
N ASN A 197 -5.92 -13.73 10.32
CA ASN A 197 -6.14 -13.38 8.91
C ASN A 197 -6.85 -14.50 8.14
N GLY A 198 -6.49 -15.76 8.39
CA GLY A 198 -7.20 -16.91 7.81
C GLY A 198 -8.67 -16.99 8.22
N PHE A 199 -9.03 -16.61 9.45
CA PHE A 199 -10.43 -16.50 9.87
C PHE A 199 -11.15 -15.32 9.22
N MET A 200 -10.49 -14.16 9.13
CA MET A 200 -11.06 -12.97 8.50
C MET A 200 -11.33 -13.19 7.00
N GLU A 201 -10.46 -13.91 6.29
CA GLU A 201 -10.64 -14.22 4.86
C GLU A 201 -11.77 -15.23 4.61
N LYS A 202 -11.98 -16.19 5.52
CA LYS A 202 -13.06 -17.20 5.40
C LYS A 202 -14.46 -16.64 5.60
N GLN A 203 -14.61 -15.51 6.28
CA GLN A 203 -15.92 -14.88 6.48
C GLN A 203 -16.38 -14.02 5.30
N VAL A 204 -15.54 -13.82 4.28
CA VAL A 204 -15.87 -13.02 3.08
C VAL A 204 -16.38 -13.87 1.91
N ILE A 205 -16.62 -15.18 2.12
CA ILE A 205 -17.17 -16.12 1.12
C ILE A 205 -18.62 -16.47 1.46
#